data_AF-A0AAD6UKJ9-F1
#
_entry.id   AF-A0AAD6UKJ9-F1
#
_cell.length_a   1.000
_cell.length_b   1.000
_cell.length_c   1.000
_cell.angle_alpha   90.00
_cell.angle_beta   90.00
_cell.angle_gamma   90.00
#
_symmetry.space_group_name_H-M   'P 1'
#
loop_
_entity.id
_entity.type
_entity.pdbx_description
1 polymer ?
#
loop_
_entity_poly.entity_id
_entity_poly.type
_entity_poly.pdbx_seq_one_letter_code
_entity_poly.pdbx_strand_id
1 'polypeptide(L)'
;MSVNLVSGYGHSKDGRIKAAKIIERPCDVELIIFVPSEDKDGKQPPKWTSQLAIPSLEEEQRIHSLISSISVEGLTTQRLRNHPLTNTEFGGERLARAAPGLANSCRLKDLIKSEMEVKYPAGMDWDGVMYQLTKVQPTLDPSRHFIRAAINKHGFFIIASPLTLYGNRNTRAAFKQLFIELFDMVQQVTERELGLRPWRPEANCRVILLDGEVTQAQGFGDFLVGYNDPSISGINSRDPLELVKYSLKSCQVHFKRNITDTLARSAKLSAADINMLISWPSLKTPEERESYHDFCANHSEPGVQSWYAQKLANPWYSVSMNPYLSKINRDDYALTPNSTNLVESAHAHLNAQTQIGLPLLAAILTCTLQT
;
A
#
# COMPACT_ATOMS: atom_id res chain seq x y z
N MET A 1 8.92 -27.84 -16.26
CA MET A 1 7.45 -27.88 -16.40
C MET A 1 6.91 -26.50 -16.03
N SER A 2 6.65 -25.68 -17.04
CA SER A 2 6.20 -24.29 -16.90
C SER A 2 4.67 -24.23 -16.80
N VAL A 3 4.16 -23.75 -15.66
CA VAL A 3 2.72 -23.51 -15.45
C VAL A 3 2.44 -22.06 -15.83
N ASN A 4 1.79 -21.86 -16.98
CA ASN A 4 1.24 -20.57 -17.39
C ASN A 4 -0.03 -20.28 -16.57
N LEU A 5 0.03 -19.30 -15.67
CA LEU A 5 -1.12 -18.74 -14.99
C LEU A 5 -1.68 -17.59 -15.84
N VAL A 6 -2.74 -17.87 -16.61
CA VAL A 6 -3.57 -16.82 -17.24
C VAL A 6 -4.73 -16.51 -16.28
N SER A 7 -4.73 -15.34 -15.67
CA SER A 7 -5.85 -14.85 -14.86
C SER A 7 -6.99 -14.40 -15.77
N GLY A 8 -8.02 -15.24 -15.93
CA GLY A 8 -9.26 -14.88 -16.63
C GLY A 8 -10.39 -14.68 -15.63
N TYR A 9 -11.14 -13.58 -15.77
CA TYR A 9 -12.42 -13.36 -15.09
C TYR A 9 -13.41 -14.49 -15.47
N GLY A 10 -13.60 -15.47 -14.59
CA GLY A 10 -14.59 -16.52 -14.75
C GLY A 10 -15.95 -16.06 -14.19
N HIS A 11 -17.01 -16.17 -14.98
CA HIS A 11 -18.38 -16.08 -14.47
C HIS A 11 -18.93 -17.51 -14.27
N SER A 12 -19.64 -17.72 -13.17
CA SER A 12 -20.29 -19.01 -12.87
C SER A 12 -21.71 -18.99 -13.43
N LYS A 13 -22.02 -19.96 -14.30
CA LYS A 13 -23.38 -20.28 -14.73
C LYS A 13 -23.58 -21.78 -14.55
N ASP A 14 -24.60 -22.18 -13.81
CA ASP A 14 -24.96 -23.58 -13.53
C ASP A 14 -23.86 -24.39 -12.83
N GLY A 15 -23.16 -23.78 -11.86
CA GLY A 15 -22.18 -24.46 -11.01
C GLY A 15 -20.88 -24.87 -11.72
N ARG A 16 -20.66 -24.43 -12.96
CA ARG A 16 -19.42 -24.67 -13.72
C ARG A 16 -18.74 -23.35 -14.05
N ILE A 17 -17.45 -23.25 -13.70
CA ILE A 17 -16.61 -22.11 -14.09
C ILE A 17 -16.36 -22.22 -15.59
N LYS A 18 -16.92 -21.30 -16.38
CA LYS A 18 -16.58 -21.15 -17.80
C LYS A 18 -15.50 -20.07 -17.90
N ALA A 19 -14.27 -20.49 -18.18
CA ALA A 19 -13.22 -19.56 -18.59
C ALA A 19 -13.56 -19.06 -20.01
N ALA A 20 -13.75 -17.76 -20.16
CA ALA A 20 -13.90 -17.16 -21.49
C ALA A 20 -12.58 -17.37 -22.25
N LYS A 21 -12.63 -18.08 -23.37
CA LYS A 21 -11.51 -18.18 -24.29
C LYS A 21 -11.55 -16.93 -25.16
N ILE A 22 -10.55 -16.04 -25.02
CA ILE A 22 -10.34 -14.98 -25.99
C ILE A 22 -10.00 -15.69 -27.32
N ILE A 23 -10.84 -15.46 -28.32
CA ILE A 23 -10.59 -15.92 -29.68
C ILE A 23 -10.05 -14.70 -30.41
N GLU A 24 -8.74 -14.68 -30.66
CA GLU A 24 -8.16 -13.72 -31.58
C GLU A 24 -8.74 -13.99 -32.96
N ARG A 25 -9.50 -13.03 -33.48
CA ARG A 25 -9.91 -13.02 -34.88
C ARG A 25 -9.05 -11.97 -35.57
N PRO A 26 -8.33 -12.32 -36.65
CA PRO A 26 -7.77 -11.30 -37.51
C PRO A 26 -8.93 -10.40 -37.97
N CYS A 27 -8.77 -9.10 -37.74
CA CYS A 27 -9.71 -8.08 -38.20
C CYS A 27 -9.06 -7.41 -39.41
N ASP A 28 -9.49 -7.84 -40.58
CA ASP A 28 -9.09 -7.35 -41.91
C ASP A 28 -9.76 -6.01 -42.27
N VAL A 29 -10.50 -5.43 -41.32
CA VAL A 29 -11.11 -4.09 -41.45
C VAL A 29 -10.15 -3.04 -40.91
N GLU A 30 -9.65 -2.19 -41.79
CA GLU A 30 -8.91 -0.98 -41.45
C GLU A 30 -9.90 0.17 -41.17
N LEU A 31 -9.89 0.69 -39.94
CA LEU A 31 -10.71 1.86 -39.59
C LEU A 31 -9.96 3.15 -39.97
N ILE A 32 -10.24 3.69 -41.15
CA ILE A 32 -9.69 4.97 -41.59
C ILE A 32 -10.66 6.09 -41.20
N ILE A 33 -10.28 6.90 -40.23
CA ILE A 33 -11.06 8.07 -39.79
C ILE A 33 -10.54 9.32 -40.51
N PHE A 34 -11.34 9.87 -41.41
CA PHE A 34 -11.05 11.15 -42.05
C PHE A 34 -11.58 12.29 -41.17
N VAL A 35 -10.66 13.11 -40.65
CA VAL A 35 -10.99 14.33 -39.91
C VAL A 35 -10.78 15.53 -40.84
N PRO A 36 -11.83 16.27 -41.23
CA PRO A 36 -11.67 17.45 -42.06
C PRO A 36 -10.91 18.53 -41.29
N SER A 37 -9.84 19.07 -41.89
CA SER A 37 -9.04 20.13 -41.30
C SER A 37 -9.80 21.46 -41.24
N GLU A 38 -10.72 21.69 -42.20
CA GLU A 38 -11.63 22.84 -42.25
C GLU A 38 -12.94 22.43 -42.96
N ASP A 39 -14.08 22.86 -42.41
CA ASP A 39 -15.37 22.88 -43.12
C ASP A 39 -15.30 23.94 -44.24
N LYS A 40 -15.91 23.67 -45.42
CA LYS A 40 -16.05 24.65 -46.52
C LYS A 40 -16.72 25.97 -46.07
N ASP A 41 -17.43 25.95 -44.94
CA ASP A 41 -18.08 27.11 -44.32
C ASP A 41 -17.23 27.79 -43.21
N GLY A 42 -15.97 27.38 -43.00
CA GLY A 42 -15.08 27.99 -42.00
C GLY A 42 -15.44 27.69 -40.54
N LYS A 43 -16.31 26.69 -40.28
CA LYS A 43 -16.63 26.28 -38.91
C LYS A 43 -15.48 25.49 -38.30
N GLN A 44 -15.12 25.84 -37.07
CA GLN A 44 -14.14 25.07 -36.31
C GLN A 44 -14.60 23.61 -36.15
N PRO A 45 -13.70 22.63 -36.31
CA PRO A 45 -14.05 21.24 -36.17
C PRO A 45 -14.56 20.95 -34.75
N PRO A 46 -15.41 19.93 -34.56
CA PRO A 46 -15.93 19.57 -33.26
C PRO A 46 -14.82 19.36 -32.23
N LYS A 47 -15.02 19.81 -30.98
CA LYS A 47 -13.98 19.79 -29.93
C LYS A 47 -13.35 18.40 -29.71
N TRP A 48 -14.05 17.31 -29.99
CA TRP A 48 -13.51 15.94 -29.87
C TRP A 48 -12.42 15.62 -30.90
N THR A 49 -12.39 16.31 -32.06
CA THR A 49 -11.36 16.11 -33.09
C THR A 49 -9.95 16.47 -32.59
N SER A 50 -9.85 17.43 -31.66
CA SER A 50 -8.57 17.75 -30.98
C SER A 50 -7.99 16.58 -30.19
N GLN A 51 -8.81 15.60 -29.79
CA GLN A 51 -8.36 14.39 -29.09
C GLN A 51 -7.81 13.32 -30.05
N LEU A 52 -8.08 13.47 -31.35
CA LEU A 52 -7.59 12.65 -32.44
C LEU A 52 -6.44 13.32 -33.21
N ALA A 53 -6.08 14.55 -32.85
CA ALA A 53 -4.93 15.23 -33.42
C ALA A 53 -3.69 14.36 -33.21
N ILE A 54 -2.96 14.10 -34.28
CA ILE A 54 -1.69 13.39 -34.23
C ILE A 54 -0.61 14.46 -34.05
N PRO A 55 0.23 14.37 -33.01
CA PRO A 55 1.34 15.31 -32.85
C PRO A 55 2.29 15.21 -34.04
N SER A 56 2.89 16.34 -34.41
CA SER A 56 3.94 16.34 -35.43
C SER A 56 5.17 15.57 -34.94
N LEU A 57 6.02 15.12 -35.87
CA LEU A 57 7.28 14.46 -35.51
C LEU A 57 8.16 15.35 -34.62
N GLU A 58 8.15 16.66 -34.88
CA GLU A 58 8.88 17.65 -34.07
C GLU A 58 8.30 17.75 -32.65
N GLU A 59 6.97 17.79 -32.51
CA GLU A 59 6.31 17.78 -31.19
C GLU A 59 6.60 16.50 -30.41
N GLU A 60 6.61 15.33 -31.07
CA GLU A 60 7.01 14.06 -30.45
C GLU A 60 8.48 14.07 -30.03
N GLN A 61 9.40 14.55 -30.86
CA GLN A 61 10.82 14.64 -30.50
C GLN A 61 11.06 15.59 -29.33
N ARG A 62 10.36 16.72 -29.28
CA ARG A 62 10.44 17.68 -28.18
C ARG A 62 9.93 17.08 -26.88
N ILE A 63 8.79 16.39 -26.91
CA ILE A 63 8.27 15.75 -25.69
C ILE A 63 9.13 14.55 -25.25
N HIS A 64 9.72 13.78 -26.17
CA HIS A 64 10.69 12.73 -25.84
C HIS A 64 11.92 13.31 -25.14
N SER A 65 12.53 14.34 -25.72
CA SER A 65 13.70 15.03 -25.14
C SER A 65 13.37 15.60 -23.76
N LEU A 66 12.18 16.17 -23.61
CA LEU A 66 11.68 16.67 -22.34
C LEU A 66 11.47 15.55 -21.32
N ILE A 67 10.84 14.44 -21.69
CA ILE A 67 10.63 13.29 -20.81
C ILE A 67 11.99 12.71 -20.38
N SER A 68 12.96 12.59 -21.29
CA SER A 68 14.32 12.15 -20.96
C SER A 68 15.04 13.11 -20.00
N SER A 69 14.79 14.43 -20.12
CA SER A 69 15.34 15.44 -19.21
C SER A 69 14.66 15.45 -17.84
N ILE A 70 13.40 15.01 -17.77
CA ILE A 70 12.64 14.82 -16.54
C ILE A 70 12.94 13.42 -16.01
N SER A 71 13.11 13.24 -14.70
CA SER A 71 13.22 11.88 -14.16
C SER A 71 11.94 11.09 -14.50
N VAL A 72 12.05 10.00 -15.26
CA VAL A 72 10.88 9.16 -15.64
C VAL A 72 10.28 8.41 -14.46
N GLU A 73 11.05 8.26 -13.37
CA GLU A 73 10.65 7.61 -12.12
C GLU A 73 9.49 8.37 -11.46
N GLY A 74 8.29 7.81 -11.51
CA GLY A 74 7.09 8.44 -10.96
C GLY A 74 6.57 9.62 -11.79
N LEU A 75 6.97 9.71 -13.06
CA LEU A 75 6.42 10.67 -14.02
C LEU A 75 5.03 10.21 -14.48
N THR A 76 4.04 11.07 -14.30
CA THR A 76 2.67 10.85 -14.80
C THR A 76 2.34 11.89 -15.86
N THR A 77 1.30 11.64 -16.65
CA THR A 77 0.82 12.62 -17.64
C THR A 77 0.48 13.97 -17.00
N GLN A 78 -0.07 13.94 -15.78
CA GLN A 78 -0.37 15.15 -15.01
C GLN A 78 0.91 15.87 -14.53
N ARG A 79 1.92 15.14 -14.04
CA ARG A 79 3.20 15.75 -13.64
C ARG A 79 3.93 16.33 -14.84
N LEU A 80 3.97 15.60 -15.95
CA LEU A 80 4.55 16.08 -17.20
C LEU A 80 3.88 17.37 -17.65
N ARG A 81 2.55 17.45 -17.67
CA ARG A 81 1.82 18.68 -18.06
C ARG A 81 2.10 19.88 -17.16
N ASN A 82 2.26 19.66 -15.86
CA ASN A 82 2.46 20.72 -14.89
C ASN A 82 3.95 21.01 -14.62
N HIS A 83 4.87 20.27 -15.24
CA HIS A 83 6.29 20.42 -14.96
C HIS A 83 6.78 21.78 -15.48
N PRO A 84 7.62 22.52 -14.72
CA PRO A 84 8.14 23.82 -15.15
C PRO A 84 8.84 23.75 -16.52
N LEU A 85 9.64 22.70 -16.76
CA LEU A 85 10.30 22.52 -18.05
C LEU A 85 9.31 22.36 -19.20
N THR A 86 8.16 21.73 -18.99
CA THR A 86 7.12 21.62 -20.02
C THR A 86 6.54 22.99 -20.35
N ASN A 87 6.27 23.81 -19.33
CA ASN A 87 5.80 25.17 -19.58
C ASN A 87 6.86 25.98 -20.33
N THR A 88 8.14 25.90 -19.95
CA THR A 88 9.21 26.62 -20.65
C THR A 88 9.38 26.15 -22.09
N GLU A 89 9.40 24.84 -22.31
CA GLU A 89 9.53 24.24 -23.64
C GLU A 89 8.40 24.71 -24.56
N PHE A 90 7.16 24.70 -24.08
CA PHE A 90 5.99 25.10 -24.87
C PHE A 90 5.60 26.59 -24.70
N GLY A 91 6.60 27.46 -24.46
CA GLY A 91 6.42 28.93 -24.54
C GLY A 91 5.50 29.54 -23.48
N GLY A 92 5.35 28.88 -22.34
CA GLY A 92 4.45 29.28 -21.24
C GLY A 92 2.98 28.94 -21.48
N GLU A 93 2.64 28.36 -22.63
CA GLU A 93 1.29 27.89 -22.91
C GLU A 93 1.03 26.50 -22.34
N ARG A 94 -0.25 26.19 -22.07
CA ARG A 94 -0.63 24.82 -21.69
C ARG A 94 -0.33 23.89 -22.86
N LEU A 95 0.24 22.72 -22.57
CA LEU A 95 0.60 21.71 -23.57
C LEU A 95 -0.53 21.40 -24.57
N ALA A 96 -1.78 21.29 -24.09
CA ALA A 96 -2.93 21.01 -24.95
C ALA A 96 -3.28 22.13 -25.95
N ARG A 97 -2.79 23.35 -25.71
CA ARG A 97 -2.96 24.52 -26.59
C ARG A 97 -1.77 24.64 -27.55
N ALA A 98 -0.56 24.50 -27.03
CA ALA A 98 0.67 24.60 -27.81
C ALA A 98 0.86 23.42 -28.78
N ALA A 99 0.48 22.21 -28.36
CA ALA A 99 0.57 20.98 -29.13
C ALA A 99 -0.71 20.15 -28.92
N PRO A 100 -1.80 20.44 -29.67
CA PRO A 100 -3.09 19.76 -29.50
C PRO A 100 -3.01 18.24 -29.60
N GLY A 101 -2.10 17.69 -30.41
CA GLY A 101 -1.87 16.23 -30.51
C GLY A 101 -1.34 15.58 -29.24
N LEU A 102 -0.75 16.37 -28.33
CA LEU A 102 -0.29 15.94 -27.01
C LEU A 102 -1.34 16.16 -25.90
N ALA A 103 -2.54 16.66 -26.24
CA ALA A 103 -3.65 16.77 -25.30
C ALA A 103 -4.22 15.41 -24.87
N ASN A 104 -3.97 14.35 -25.64
CA ASN A 104 -4.43 13.01 -25.35
C ASN A 104 -3.59 12.35 -24.22
N SER A 105 -4.24 12.06 -23.10
CA SER A 105 -3.59 11.45 -21.93
C SER A 105 -3.10 10.03 -22.20
N CYS A 106 -3.77 9.25 -23.06
CA CYS A 106 -3.31 7.91 -23.41
C CYS A 106 -1.99 7.99 -24.18
N ARG A 107 -1.89 8.89 -25.16
CA ARG A 107 -0.66 9.04 -25.96
C ARG A 107 0.52 9.53 -25.12
N LEU A 108 0.31 10.52 -24.24
CA LEU A 108 1.35 10.93 -23.30
C LEU A 108 1.79 9.77 -22.38
N LYS A 109 0.85 8.90 -21.97
CA LYS A 109 1.18 7.73 -21.16
C LYS A 109 2.04 6.74 -21.96
N ASP A 110 1.73 6.53 -23.23
CA ASP A 110 2.51 5.64 -24.11
C ASP A 110 3.92 6.19 -24.34
N LEU A 111 4.07 7.51 -24.52
CA LEU A 111 5.38 8.17 -24.65
C LEU A 111 6.21 8.11 -23.36
N ILE A 112 5.59 8.30 -22.19
CA ILE A 112 6.28 8.10 -20.91
C ILE A 112 6.68 6.63 -20.76
N LYS A 113 5.82 5.69 -21.18
CA LYS A 113 6.09 4.26 -21.14
C LYS A 113 7.25 3.86 -22.05
N SER A 114 7.33 4.37 -23.27
CA SER A 114 8.43 4.06 -24.19
C SER A 114 9.77 4.54 -23.64
N GLU A 115 9.83 5.75 -23.08
CA GLU A 115 11.03 6.26 -22.41
C GLU A 115 11.41 5.43 -21.17
N MET A 116 10.42 4.97 -20.40
CA MET A 116 10.66 4.04 -19.28
C MET A 116 11.22 2.70 -19.76
N GLU A 117 10.71 2.14 -20.87
CA GLU A 117 11.20 0.88 -21.43
C GLU A 117 12.64 1.00 -21.96
N VAL A 118 13.03 2.17 -22.49
CA VAL A 118 14.41 2.47 -22.88
C VAL A 118 15.34 2.54 -21.65
N LYS A 119 14.93 3.28 -20.61
CA LYS A 119 15.75 3.47 -19.41
C LYS A 119 15.83 2.21 -18.54
N TYR A 120 14.75 1.43 -18.50
CA TYR A 120 14.58 0.23 -17.69
C TYR A 120 14.20 -0.97 -18.56
N PRO A 121 15.16 -1.53 -19.33
CA PRO A 121 14.88 -2.61 -20.28
C PRO A 121 14.44 -3.92 -19.61
N ALA A 122 14.75 -4.11 -18.33
CA ALA A 122 14.26 -5.24 -17.53
C ALA A 122 12.83 -5.01 -16.98
N GLY A 123 12.19 -3.89 -17.32
CA GLY A 123 10.90 -3.47 -16.79
C GLY A 123 11.01 -2.77 -15.44
N MET A 124 9.85 -2.41 -14.89
CA MET A 124 9.72 -1.63 -13.65
C MET A 124 9.01 -2.39 -12.51
N ASP A 125 8.70 -3.67 -12.73
CA ASP A 125 8.09 -4.54 -11.73
C ASP A 125 9.16 -5.44 -11.10
N TRP A 126 8.81 -6.68 -10.73
CA TRP A 126 9.72 -7.60 -10.05
C TRP A 126 11.03 -7.84 -10.82
N ASP A 127 10.97 -8.02 -12.13
CA ASP A 127 12.17 -8.26 -12.94
C ASP A 127 13.10 -7.05 -12.96
N GLY A 128 12.53 -5.84 -12.98
CA GLY A 128 13.28 -4.59 -12.83
C GLY A 128 13.97 -4.48 -11.47
N VAL A 129 13.27 -4.81 -10.40
CA VAL A 129 13.83 -4.87 -9.03
C VAL A 129 14.98 -5.86 -8.97
N MET A 130 14.80 -7.07 -9.51
CA MET A 130 15.84 -8.10 -9.50
C MET A 130 17.05 -7.70 -10.34
N TYR A 131 16.84 -7.06 -11.50
CA TYR A 131 17.92 -6.51 -12.30
C TYR A 131 18.69 -5.43 -11.52
N GLN A 132 17.98 -4.51 -10.88
CA GLN A 132 18.60 -3.47 -10.07
C GLN A 132 19.43 -4.06 -8.93
N LEU A 133 18.87 -5.03 -8.20
CA LEU A 133 19.55 -5.69 -7.07
C LEU A 133 20.78 -6.51 -7.50
N THR A 134 20.68 -7.26 -8.60
CA THR A 134 21.70 -8.26 -8.97
C THR A 134 22.72 -7.78 -10.00
N LYS A 135 22.39 -6.75 -10.79
CA LYS A 135 23.23 -6.22 -11.86
C LYS A 135 23.70 -4.80 -11.62
N VAL A 136 22.83 -3.93 -11.10
CA VAL A 136 23.14 -2.50 -10.96
C VAL A 136 23.80 -2.20 -9.62
N GLN A 137 23.15 -2.49 -8.50
CA GLN A 137 23.68 -2.17 -7.17
C GLN A 137 25.08 -2.74 -6.89
N PRO A 138 25.47 -3.95 -7.33
CA PRO A 138 26.83 -4.45 -7.10
C PRO A 138 27.92 -3.61 -7.77
N THR A 139 27.58 -2.79 -8.76
CA THR A 139 28.49 -1.83 -9.40
C THR A 139 28.56 -0.48 -8.67
N LEU A 140 27.67 -0.26 -7.71
CA LEU A 140 27.58 0.96 -6.91
C LEU A 140 28.28 0.78 -5.56
N ASP A 141 28.72 1.89 -4.99
CA ASP A 141 29.19 1.94 -3.60
C ASP A 141 28.10 1.43 -2.62
N PRO A 142 28.46 0.67 -1.55
CA PRO A 142 27.50 0.14 -0.58
C PRO A 142 26.57 1.18 0.07
N SER A 143 27.00 2.44 0.18
CA SER A 143 26.15 3.55 0.67
C SER A 143 24.99 3.88 -0.27
N ARG A 144 25.09 3.48 -1.55
CA ARG A 144 24.07 3.71 -2.58
C ARG A 144 23.19 2.49 -2.82
N HIS A 145 23.28 1.46 -1.98
CA HIS A 145 22.41 0.29 -2.04
C HIS A 145 21.10 0.59 -1.31
N PHE A 146 20.00 0.59 -2.06
CA PHE A 146 18.66 0.94 -1.57
C PHE A 146 17.69 -0.24 -1.57
N ILE A 147 18.00 -1.32 -2.27
CA ILE A 147 17.35 -2.63 -2.18
C ILE A 147 18.28 -3.53 -1.36
N ARG A 148 17.87 -3.89 -0.14
CA ARG A 148 18.66 -4.74 0.76
C ARG A 148 18.33 -6.21 0.57
N ALA A 149 17.06 -6.51 0.32
CA ALA A 149 16.61 -7.86 0.03
C ALA A 149 15.43 -7.83 -0.93
N ALA A 150 15.38 -8.83 -1.82
CA ALA A 150 14.20 -9.15 -2.63
C ALA A 150 13.91 -10.64 -2.42
N ILE A 151 12.83 -10.94 -1.73
CA ILE A 151 12.44 -12.30 -1.36
C ILE A 151 11.22 -12.70 -2.17
N ASN A 152 11.33 -13.83 -2.86
CA ASN A 152 10.19 -14.54 -3.45
C ASN A 152 10.05 -15.90 -2.77
N LYS A 153 9.06 -16.03 -1.88
CA LYS A 153 8.73 -17.29 -1.21
C LYS A 153 7.25 -17.54 -1.36
N HIS A 154 6.87 -18.72 -1.86
CA HIS A 154 5.46 -19.14 -2.00
C HIS A 154 4.55 -18.14 -2.75
N GLY A 155 5.11 -17.37 -3.70
CA GLY A 155 4.37 -16.33 -4.45
C GLY A 155 4.17 -15.01 -3.70
N PHE A 156 4.82 -14.85 -2.54
CA PHE A 156 4.96 -13.58 -1.83
C PHE A 156 6.22 -12.89 -2.30
N PHE A 157 6.06 -11.66 -2.78
CA PHE A 157 7.17 -10.78 -3.12
C PHE A 157 7.33 -9.78 -1.98
N ILE A 158 8.47 -9.85 -1.29
CA ILE A 158 8.84 -8.90 -0.25
C ILE A 158 10.10 -8.18 -0.69
N ILE A 159 10.07 -6.85 -0.66
CA ILE A 159 11.25 -6.04 -0.90
C ILE A 159 11.54 -5.25 0.35
N ALA A 160 12.78 -5.34 0.82
CA ALA A 160 13.28 -4.53 1.91
C ALA A 160 14.17 -3.41 1.37
N SER A 161 13.75 -2.17 1.59
CA SER A 161 14.60 -0.98 1.53
C SER A 161 14.95 -0.53 2.95
N PRO A 162 15.97 0.33 3.15
CA PRO A 162 16.36 0.81 4.48
C PRO A 162 15.23 1.40 5.34
N LEU A 163 14.12 1.82 4.71
CA LEU A 163 13.01 2.51 5.39
C LEU A 163 11.63 1.89 5.10
N THR A 164 11.49 0.91 4.20
CA THR A 164 10.18 0.41 3.76
C THR A 164 10.21 -1.06 3.37
N LEU A 165 9.16 -1.78 3.79
CA LEU A 165 8.86 -3.13 3.30
C LEU A 165 7.69 -3.07 2.33
N TYR A 166 7.89 -3.61 1.13
CA TYR A 166 6.82 -3.74 0.13
C TYR A 166 6.32 -5.18 0.10
N GLY A 167 5.01 -5.37 0.01
CA GLY A 167 4.37 -6.68 -0.09
C GLY A 167 3.21 -6.66 -1.09
N ASN A 168 3.01 -7.75 -1.81
CA ASN A 168 1.96 -7.88 -2.84
C ASN A 168 0.68 -8.58 -2.33
N ARG A 169 0.62 -8.95 -1.05
CA ARG A 169 -0.50 -9.71 -0.45
C ARG A 169 -0.77 -9.23 0.97
N ASN A 170 -2.05 -9.25 1.37
CA ASN A 170 -2.55 -8.90 2.69
C ASN A 170 -3.24 -10.11 3.36
N THR A 171 -2.56 -11.26 3.38
CA THR A 171 -3.07 -12.50 4.01
C THR A 171 -2.27 -12.81 5.28
N ARG A 172 -2.86 -13.63 6.17
CA ARG A 172 -2.20 -14.10 7.39
C ARG A 172 -0.81 -14.70 7.13
N ALA A 173 -0.70 -15.55 6.10
CA ALA A 173 0.55 -16.18 5.69
C ALA A 173 1.57 -15.16 5.14
N ALA A 174 1.11 -14.18 4.36
CA ALA A 174 1.96 -13.11 3.84
C ALA A 174 2.51 -12.24 4.98
N PHE A 175 1.66 -11.87 5.96
CA PHE A 175 2.10 -11.09 7.11
C PHE A 175 3.05 -11.87 8.03
N LYS A 176 2.83 -13.16 8.26
CA LYS A 176 3.79 -14.00 8.96
C LYS A 176 5.16 -13.93 8.28
N GLN A 177 5.21 -14.12 6.97
CA GLN A 177 6.45 -14.03 6.22
C GLN A 177 7.07 -12.63 6.31
N LEU A 178 6.25 -11.57 6.24
CA LEU A 178 6.70 -10.19 6.39
C LEU A 178 7.42 -9.97 7.74
N PHE A 179 6.88 -10.48 8.85
CA PHE A 179 7.55 -10.36 10.15
C PHE A 179 8.85 -11.16 10.24
N ILE A 180 8.90 -12.38 9.69
CA ILE A 180 10.13 -13.17 9.61
C ILE A 180 11.22 -12.38 8.87
N GLU A 181 10.90 -11.92 7.65
CA GLU A 181 11.86 -11.23 6.81
C GLU A 181 12.25 -9.86 7.38
N LEU A 182 11.35 -9.15 8.07
CA LEU A 182 11.68 -7.91 8.78
C LEU A 182 12.76 -8.15 9.84
N PHE A 183 12.57 -9.16 10.69
CA PHE A 183 13.50 -9.44 11.79
C PHE A 183 14.83 -9.97 11.27
N ASP A 184 14.80 -10.88 10.29
CA ASP A 184 16.00 -11.40 9.63
C ASP A 184 16.78 -10.29 8.93
N MET A 185 16.09 -9.37 8.22
CA MET A 185 16.71 -8.25 7.53
C MET A 185 17.39 -7.28 8.50
N VAL A 186 16.75 -6.94 9.62
CA VAL A 186 17.37 -6.08 10.63
C VAL A 186 18.66 -6.72 11.15
N GLN A 187 18.65 -8.04 11.41
CA GLN A 187 19.86 -8.76 11.81
C GLN A 187 20.94 -8.73 10.73
N GLN A 188 20.58 -8.96 9.46
CA GLN A 188 21.55 -8.94 8.36
C GLN A 188 22.17 -7.56 8.15
N VAL A 189 21.39 -6.48 8.28
CA VAL A 189 21.84 -5.12 8.01
C VAL A 189 22.59 -4.52 9.20
N THR A 190 22.17 -4.82 10.43
CA THR A 190 22.73 -4.19 11.63
C THR A 190 23.68 -5.11 12.41
N GLU A 191 23.80 -6.37 11.99
CA GLU A 191 24.49 -7.46 12.70
C GLU A 191 23.94 -7.71 14.12
N ARG A 192 22.74 -7.17 14.42
CA ARG A 192 22.08 -7.26 15.72
C ARG A 192 20.64 -7.75 15.55
N GLU A 193 20.25 -8.73 16.34
CA GLU A 193 18.88 -9.22 16.34
C GLU A 193 17.92 -8.11 16.80
N LEU A 194 16.81 -7.94 16.07
CA LEU A 194 15.70 -7.14 16.56
C LEU A 194 15.00 -7.90 17.70
N GLY A 195 15.37 -7.58 18.94
CA GLY A 195 14.68 -8.09 20.12
C GLY A 195 13.34 -7.40 20.36
N LEU A 196 12.36 -8.14 20.87
CA LEU A 196 11.10 -7.60 21.41
C LEU A 196 10.97 -7.94 22.91
N ARG A 197 10.78 -6.92 23.74
CA ARG A 197 10.90 -6.99 25.21
C ARG A 197 10.14 -8.12 25.93
N PRO A 198 8.89 -8.47 25.59
CA PRO A 198 8.21 -9.59 26.25
C PRO A 198 8.80 -10.96 25.89
N TRP A 199 9.57 -11.06 24.81
CA TRP A 199 10.19 -12.30 24.31
C TRP A 199 11.70 -12.33 24.56
N ARG A 200 12.31 -11.15 24.72
CA ARG A 200 13.73 -10.87 24.97
C ARG A 200 13.80 -9.70 25.96
N PRO A 201 13.86 -9.94 27.29
CA PRO A 201 13.72 -8.90 28.31
C PRO A 201 14.63 -7.67 28.16
N GLU A 202 15.85 -7.88 27.65
CA GLU A 202 16.85 -6.81 27.44
C GLU A 202 16.59 -5.97 26.17
N ALA A 203 15.57 -6.30 25.38
CA ALA A 203 15.32 -5.64 24.13
C ALA A 203 14.79 -4.20 24.29
N ASN A 204 15.17 -3.34 23.33
CA ASN A 204 14.73 -1.96 23.25
C ASN A 204 13.38 -1.80 22.53
N CYS A 205 13.05 -2.69 21.58
CA CYS A 205 11.72 -2.68 20.97
C CYS A 205 10.72 -3.27 21.96
N ARG A 206 9.76 -2.46 22.39
CA ARG A 206 8.84 -2.82 23.48
C ARG A 206 7.56 -3.45 22.94
N VAL A 207 6.98 -2.80 21.94
CA VAL A 207 5.63 -3.04 21.46
C VAL A 207 5.60 -2.80 19.95
N ILE A 208 4.87 -3.66 19.24
CA ILE A 208 4.48 -3.44 17.85
C ILE A 208 3.13 -2.72 17.85
N LEU A 209 3.05 -1.56 17.20
CA LEU A 209 1.84 -0.77 17.07
C LEU A 209 1.26 -0.96 15.66
N LEU A 210 0.04 -1.47 15.54
CA LEU A 210 -0.63 -1.72 14.26
C LEU A 210 -2.01 -1.06 14.21
N ASP A 211 -2.56 -0.89 13.01
CA ASP A 211 -3.91 -0.33 12.79
C ASP A 211 -5.03 -1.31 13.18
N GLY A 212 -4.66 -2.53 13.55
CA GLY A 212 -5.55 -3.56 14.08
C GLY A 212 -6.29 -4.34 13.00
N GLU A 213 -5.68 -4.47 11.82
CA GLU A 213 -6.12 -5.37 10.77
C GLU A 213 -5.94 -6.84 11.21
N VAL A 214 -6.96 -7.66 10.96
CA VAL A 214 -7.08 -9.00 11.55
C VAL A 214 -5.99 -9.94 11.04
N THR A 215 -5.76 -9.97 9.73
CA THR A 215 -4.79 -10.90 9.14
C THR A 215 -3.34 -10.54 9.50
N GLN A 216 -3.04 -9.26 9.71
CA GLN A 216 -1.75 -8.74 10.15
C GLN A 216 -1.48 -9.12 11.61
N ALA A 217 -2.46 -8.95 12.50
CA ALA A 217 -2.33 -9.40 13.88
C ALA A 217 -2.18 -10.93 13.97
N GLN A 218 -2.95 -11.68 13.18
CA GLN A 218 -2.83 -13.13 13.11
C GLN A 218 -1.47 -13.59 12.57
N GLY A 219 -0.98 -12.94 11.50
CA GLY A 219 0.33 -13.23 10.93
C GLY A 219 1.47 -12.90 11.90
N PHE A 220 1.35 -11.80 12.65
CA PHE A 220 2.25 -11.48 13.74
C PHE A 220 2.24 -12.57 14.83
N GLY A 221 1.06 -13.01 15.26
CA GLY A 221 0.92 -14.11 16.20
C GLY A 221 1.59 -15.40 15.72
N ASP A 222 1.44 -15.76 14.45
CA ASP A 222 2.08 -16.95 13.87
C ASP A 222 3.60 -16.85 13.82
N PHE A 223 4.14 -15.64 13.62
CA PHE A 223 5.56 -15.37 13.75
C PHE A 223 6.01 -15.57 15.20
N LEU A 224 5.25 -15.04 16.17
CA LEU A 224 5.57 -15.15 17.59
C LEU A 224 5.63 -16.59 18.10
N VAL A 225 4.85 -17.51 17.53
CA VAL A 225 4.92 -18.95 17.89
C VAL A 225 6.32 -19.52 17.65
N GLY A 226 7.00 -19.11 16.58
CA GLY A 226 8.38 -19.54 16.29
C GLY A 226 9.45 -18.69 16.97
N TYR A 227 9.14 -17.42 17.23
CA TYR A 227 10.06 -16.46 17.84
C TYR A 227 10.18 -16.60 19.37
N ASN A 228 9.10 -17.05 20.02
CA ASN A 228 9.03 -17.24 21.46
C ASN A 228 9.87 -18.44 21.89
N ASP A 229 10.83 -18.19 22.78
CA ASP A 229 11.50 -19.21 23.56
C ASP A 229 10.98 -19.12 25.01
N PRO A 230 10.15 -20.08 25.47
CA PRO A 230 9.59 -20.06 26.82
C PRO A 230 10.64 -20.07 27.94
N SER A 231 11.85 -20.58 27.68
CA SER A 231 12.94 -20.56 28.67
C SER A 231 13.50 -19.16 28.90
N ILE A 232 13.34 -18.27 27.92
CA ILE A 232 13.76 -16.87 27.98
C ILE A 232 12.60 -15.97 28.42
N SER A 233 11.43 -16.14 27.81
CA SER A 233 10.27 -15.26 28.03
C SER A 233 9.45 -15.62 29.26
N GLY A 234 9.50 -16.87 29.72
CA GLY A 234 8.58 -17.43 30.72
C GLY A 234 7.14 -17.64 30.20
N ILE A 235 6.87 -17.37 28.92
CA ILE A 235 5.53 -17.46 28.33
C ILE A 235 5.38 -18.81 27.62
N ASN A 236 4.59 -19.72 28.20
CA ASN A 236 4.40 -21.09 27.70
C ASN A 236 3.28 -21.24 26.66
N SER A 237 2.58 -20.16 26.30
CA SER A 237 1.50 -20.23 25.31
C SER A 237 2.04 -20.57 23.92
N ARG A 238 1.29 -21.38 23.17
CA ARG A 238 1.51 -21.62 21.73
C ARG A 238 0.36 -21.10 20.87
N ASP A 239 -0.65 -20.48 21.48
CA ASP A 239 -1.74 -19.85 20.73
C ASP A 239 -1.26 -18.50 20.17
N PRO A 240 -1.19 -18.32 18.83
CA PRO A 240 -0.85 -17.04 18.20
C PRO A 240 -1.60 -15.84 18.78
N LEU A 241 -2.90 -15.99 19.05
CA LEU A 241 -3.77 -14.88 19.49
C LEU A 241 -3.61 -14.56 20.97
N GLU A 242 -3.12 -15.50 21.77
CA GLU A 242 -2.68 -15.21 23.13
C GLU A 242 -1.32 -14.52 23.14
N LEU A 243 -0.40 -14.90 22.25
CA LEU A 243 0.94 -14.33 22.20
C LEU A 243 0.91 -12.84 21.83
N VAL A 244 0.08 -12.43 20.86
CA VAL A 244 -0.01 -11.02 20.49
C VAL A 244 -0.40 -10.10 21.65
N LYS A 245 -1.14 -10.60 22.66
CA LYS A 245 -1.58 -9.80 23.81
C LYS A 245 -0.42 -9.25 24.65
N TYR A 246 0.78 -9.83 24.52
CA TYR A 246 1.98 -9.42 25.25
C TYR A 246 2.79 -8.32 24.56
N SER A 247 2.61 -8.11 23.25
CA SER A 247 3.48 -7.21 22.47
C SER A 247 2.79 -6.40 21.38
N LEU A 248 1.47 -6.57 21.17
CA LEU A 248 0.69 -5.83 20.19
C LEU A 248 -0.16 -4.75 20.87
N LYS A 249 -0.01 -3.51 20.40
CA LYS A 249 -0.92 -2.41 20.71
C LYS A 249 -1.65 -2.02 19.42
N SER A 250 -2.96 -1.78 19.52
CA SER A 250 -3.74 -1.30 18.38
C SER A 250 -3.79 0.23 18.38
N CYS A 251 -3.76 0.83 17.19
CA CYS A 251 -3.86 2.27 17.01
C CYS A 251 -5.22 2.79 17.49
N GLN A 252 -5.19 3.64 18.52
CA GLN A 252 -6.42 4.21 19.09
C GLN A 252 -7.01 5.30 18.21
N VAL A 253 -6.21 5.96 17.36
CA VAL A 253 -6.72 6.94 16.39
C VAL A 253 -7.55 6.23 15.32
N HIS A 254 -7.06 5.10 14.80
CA HIS A 254 -7.82 4.29 13.85
C HIS A 254 -9.11 3.74 14.43
N PHE A 255 -9.05 3.25 15.67
CA PHE A 255 -10.24 2.83 16.39
C PHE A 255 -11.29 3.95 16.48
N LYS A 256 -10.86 5.16 16.89
CA LYS A 256 -11.74 6.33 16.98
C LYS A 256 -12.31 6.73 15.62
N ARG A 257 -11.46 6.87 14.59
CA ARG A 257 -11.89 7.22 13.22
C ARG A 257 -12.83 6.18 12.63
N ASN A 258 -12.61 4.88 12.90
CA ASN A 258 -13.53 3.84 12.44
C ASN A 258 -14.94 4.02 13.04
N ILE A 259 -15.03 4.46 14.30
CA ILE A 259 -16.31 4.77 14.94
C ILE A 259 -16.89 6.09 14.38
N THR A 260 -16.12 7.19 14.40
CA THR A 260 -16.62 8.52 14.05
C THR A 260 -16.86 8.73 12.57
N ASP A 261 -16.06 8.10 11.71
CA ASP A 261 -16.06 8.38 10.27
C ASP A 261 -16.65 7.24 9.45
N THR A 262 -16.63 6.01 9.96
CA THR A 262 -17.19 4.85 9.23
C THR A 262 -18.52 4.42 9.83
N LEU A 263 -18.53 4.04 11.10
CA LEU A 263 -19.73 3.52 11.76
C LEU A 263 -20.82 4.60 11.84
N ALA A 264 -20.48 5.81 12.31
CA ALA A 264 -21.43 6.91 12.43
C ALA A 264 -21.97 7.45 11.08
N ARG A 265 -21.33 7.15 9.95
CA ARG A 265 -21.92 7.44 8.62
C ARG A 265 -23.00 6.44 8.23
N SER A 266 -22.89 5.21 8.72
CA SER A 266 -23.80 4.10 8.39
C SER A 266 -24.90 3.86 9.42
N ALA A 267 -24.69 4.30 10.67
CA ALA A 267 -25.61 4.15 11.79
C ALA A 267 -26.02 5.51 12.33
N LYS A 268 -27.25 5.65 12.81
CA LYS A 268 -27.75 6.90 13.41
C LYS A 268 -27.29 7.00 14.86
N LEU A 269 -26.03 7.35 15.06
CA LEU A 269 -25.45 7.45 16.40
C LEU A 269 -25.60 8.85 16.99
N SER A 270 -26.04 8.93 18.24
CA SER A 270 -25.98 10.16 19.01
C SER A 270 -24.54 10.45 19.47
N ALA A 271 -24.29 11.68 19.92
CA ALA A 271 -23.00 12.04 20.52
C ALA A 271 -22.69 11.20 21.77
N ALA A 272 -23.72 10.82 22.54
CA ALA A 272 -23.57 9.95 23.71
C ALA A 272 -23.12 8.54 23.29
N ASP A 273 -23.70 8.00 22.22
CA ASP A 273 -23.33 6.67 21.71
C ASP A 273 -21.88 6.66 21.22
N ILE A 274 -21.48 7.69 20.47
CA ILE A 274 -20.09 7.83 20.01
C ILE A 274 -19.13 7.90 21.20
N ASN A 275 -19.44 8.73 22.21
CA ASN A 275 -18.62 8.86 23.41
C ASN A 275 -18.51 7.55 24.19
N MET A 276 -19.61 6.80 24.31
CA MET A 276 -19.60 5.48 24.92
C MET A 276 -18.71 4.52 24.12
N LEU A 277 -18.90 4.41 22.80
CA LEU A 277 -18.15 3.48 21.95
C LEU A 277 -16.63 3.74 21.96
N ILE A 278 -16.20 5.00 21.94
CA ILE A 278 -14.77 5.35 21.95
C ILE A 278 -14.12 5.25 23.34
N SER A 279 -14.91 5.03 24.40
CA SER A 279 -14.43 5.00 25.79
C SER A 279 -13.63 3.75 26.14
N TRP A 280 -13.73 2.66 25.36
CA TRP A 280 -13.10 1.37 25.64
C TRP A 280 -11.64 1.43 26.12
N PRO A 281 -10.73 2.21 25.50
CA PRO A 281 -9.33 2.26 25.92
C PRO A 281 -9.13 2.83 27.34
N SER A 282 -10.13 3.52 27.89
CA SER A 282 -10.06 4.22 29.18
C SER A 282 -10.73 3.47 30.34
N LEU A 283 -11.53 2.44 30.05
CA LEU A 283 -12.29 1.69 31.05
C LEU A 283 -11.35 0.84 31.91
N LYS A 284 -11.43 1.01 33.24
CA LYS A 284 -10.45 0.46 34.18
C LYS A 284 -10.98 -0.75 34.93
N THR A 285 -12.24 -0.68 35.32
CA THR A 285 -12.87 -1.65 36.21
C THR A 285 -13.63 -2.74 35.41
N PRO A 286 -13.79 -3.95 35.96
CA PRO A 286 -14.64 -4.98 35.35
C PRO A 286 -16.07 -4.48 35.09
N GLU A 287 -16.64 -3.72 36.03
CA GLU A 287 -18.01 -3.23 35.99
C GLU A 287 -18.23 -2.22 34.83
N GLU A 288 -17.29 -1.29 34.64
CA GLU A 288 -17.31 -0.36 33.50
C GLU A 288 -17.28 -1.11 32.16
N ARG A 289 -16.46 -2.18 32.08
CA ARG A 289 -16.34 -2.98 30.86
C ARG A 289 -17.57 -3.83 30.60
N GLU A 290 -18.17 -4.41 31.63
CA GLU A 290 -19.43 -5.14 31.51
C GLU A 290 -20.55 -4.22 31.01
N SER A 291 -20.67 -3.03 31.60
CA SER A 291 -21.63 -2.01 31.12
C SER A 291 -21.40 -1.61 29.66
N TYR A 292 -20.13 -1.50 29.23
CA TYR A 292 -19.80 -1.26 27.82
C TYR A 292 -20.24 -2.42 26.90
N HIS A 293 -20.01 -3.65 27.33
CA HIS A 293 -20.40 -4.85 26.60
C HIS A 293 -21.92 -4.94 26.45
N ASP A 294 -22.66 -4.68 27.53
CA ASP A 294 -24.13 -4.64 27.52
C ASP A 294 -24.67 -3.52 26.63
N PHE A 295 -24.06 -2.34 26.69
CA PHE A 295 -24.41 -1.23 25.80
C PHE A 295 -24.26 -1.61 24.33
N CYS A 296 -23.12 -2.21 23.95
CA CYS A 296 -22.86 -2.57 22.56
C CYS A 296 -23.75 -3.73 22.06
N ALA A 297 -23.98 -4.74 22.90
CA ALA A 297 -24.79 -5.91 22.55
C ALA A 297 -26.28 -5.57 22.36
N ASN A 298 -26.80 -4.68 23.21
CA ASN A 298 -28.22 -4.33 23.24
C ASN A 298 -28.53 -3.00 22.54
N HIS A 299 -27.56 -2.41 21.83
CA HIS A 299 -27.74 -1.14 21.13
C HIS A 299 -28.86 -1.25 20.08
N SER A 300 -29.68 -0.21 19.92
CA SER A 300 -30.81 -0.21 18.97
C SER A 300 -30.36 -0.29 17.50
N GLU A 301 -29.24 0.34 17.17
CA GLU A 301 -28.67 0.36 15.81
C GLU A 301 -27.96 -0.98 15.46
N PRO A 302 -28.42 -1.73 14.42
CA PRO A 302 -27.81 -3.01 14.03
C PRO A 302 -26.35 -2.89 13.57
N GLY A 303 -25.95 -1.72 13.08
CA GLY A 303 -24.56 -1.44 12.71
C GLY A 303 -23.60 -1.52 13.90
N VAL A 304 -24.03 -1.05 15.07
CA VAL A 304 -23.25 -1.14 16.32
C VAL A 304 -23.11 -2.59 16.77
N GLN A 305 -24.21 -3.34 16.77
CA GLN A 305 -24.21 -4.76 17.13
C GLN A 305 -23.29 -5.56 16.20
N SER A 306 -23.35 -5.33 14.89
CA SER A 306 -22.51 -6.01 13.89
C SER A 306 -21.03 -5.65 14.06
N TRP A 307 -20.72 -4.37 14.27
CA TRP A 307 -19.37 -3.91 14.56
C TRP A 307 -18.82 -4.56 15.83
N TYR A 308 -19.63 -4.64 16.88
CA TYR A 308 -19.25 -5.24 18.15
C TYR A 308 -19.05 -6.75 18.06
N ALA A 309 -19.92 -7.46 17.34
CA ALA A 309 -19.77 -8.89 17.06
C ALA A 309 -18.43 -9.20 16.36
N GLN A 310 -17.98 -8.34 15.44
CA GLN A 310 -16.66 -8.46 14.83
C GLN A 310 -15.52 -8.36 15.86
N LYS A 311 -15.66 -7.50 16.88
CA LYS A 311 -14.66 -7.37 17.95
C LYS A 311 -14.67 -8.58 18.88
N LEU A 312 -15.84 -9.12 19.19
CA LEU A 312 -15.97 -10.36 19.97
C LEU A 312 -15.34 -11.57 19.25
N ALA A 313 -15.47 -11.65 17.93
CA ALA A 313 -14.79 -12.67 17.12
C ALA A 313 -13.26 -12.54 17.13
N ASN A 314 -12.72 -11.40 17.59
CA ASN A 314 -11.29 -11.10 17.64
C ASN A 314 -10.89 -10.59 19.05
N PRO A 315 -10.96 -11.45 20.08
CA PRO A 315 -10.82 -11.02 21.48
C PRO A 315 -9.44 -10.44 21.81
N TRP A 316 -8.42 -10.72 21.01
CA TRP A 316 -7.10 -10.07 21.13
C TRP A 316 -7.16 -8.55 20.88
N TYR A 317 -8.11 -8.07 20.06
CA TYR A 317 -8.21 -6.66 19.67
C TYR A 317 -8.62 -5.77 20.84
N SER A 318 -9.57 -6.24 21.65
CA SER A 318 -10.02 -5.49 22.83
C SER A 318 -8.91 -5.39 23.88
N VAL A 319 -8.12 -6.46 24.02
CA VAL A 319 -6.95 -6.54 24.91
C VAL A 319 -5.79 -5.64 24.45
N SER A 320 -5.50 -5.56 23.14
CA SER A 320 -4.44 -4.69 22.62
C SER A 320 -4.78 -3.19 22.73
N MET A 321 -6.07 -2.86 22.86
CA MET A 321 -6.57 -1.48 22.94
C MET A 321 -6.66 -0.93 24.37
N ASN A 322 -6.82 -1.80 25.37
CA ASN A 322 -7.04 -1.39 26.76
C ASN A 322 -5.84 -1.77 27.67
N PRO A 323 -5.17 -0.80 28.31
CA PRO A 323 -3.98 -1.04 29.14
C PRO A 323 -4.23 -1.88 30.40
N TYR A 324 -5.48 -1.96 30.88
CA TYR A 324 -5.83 -2.74 32.06
C TYR A 324 -6.12 -4.22 31.74
N LEU A 325 -6.32 -4.54 30.45
CA LEU A 325 -6.48 -5.91 29.96
C LEU A 325 -5.22 -6.43 29.28
N SER A 326 -4.43 -5.54 28.68
CA SER A 326 -3.20 -5.88 27.97
C SER A 326 -2.22 -6.65 28.87
N LYS A 327 -1.50 -7.62 28.27
CA LYS A 327 -0.40 -8.33 28.93
C LYS A 327 0.95 -7.65 28.69
N ILE A 328 0.97 -6.52 27.96
CA ILE A 328 2.14 -5.65 27.83
C ILE A 328 2.44 -5.05 29.21
N ASN A 329 3.72 -4.93 29.58
CA ASN A 329 4.13 -4.20 30.77
C ASN A 329 3.53 -2.77 30.77
N ARG A 330 3.03 -2.31 31.91
CA ARG A 330 2.29 -1.03 32.00
C ARG A 330 3.13 0.17 31.55
N ASP A 331 4.41 0.22 31.91
CA ASP A 331 5.30 1.31 31.55
C ASP A 331 5.59 1.29 30.04
N ASP A 332 5.82 0.10 29.48
CA ASP A 332 6.02 -0.07 28.04
C ASP A 332 4.76 0.33 27.25
N TYR A 333 3.57 -0.03 27.74
CA TYR A 333 2.30 0.36 27.12
C TYR A 333 2.10 1.88 27.15
N ALA A 334 2.43 2.53 28.28
CA ALA A 334 2.29 3.96 28.48
C ALA A 334 3.29 4.76 27.62
N LEU A 335 4.53 4.29 27.48
CA LEU A 335 5.55 4.90 26.64
C LEU A 335 5.28 4.72 25.15
N THR A 336 4.53 3.69 24.76
CA THR A 336 4.18 3.45 23.36
C THR A 336 3.10 4.44 22.90
N PRO A 337 3.30 5.16 21.79
CA PRO A 337 2.28 6.07 21.24
C PRO A 337 0.93 5.39 21.03
N ASN A 338 -0.16 6.16 21.17
CA ASN A 338 -1.52 5.67 20.90
C ASN A 338 -1.92 5.77 19.42
N SER A 339 -0.99 6.20 18.57
CA SER A 339 -1.27 6.54 17.19
C SER A 339 -0.14 6.10 16.27
N THR A 340 -0.54 5.50 15.14
CA THR A 340 0.33 5.29 13.99
C THR A 340 0.43 6.52 13.11
N ASN A 341 -0.19 7.67 13.46
CA ASN A 341 -0.26 8.87 12.61
C ASN A 341 1.10 9.35 12.11
N LEU A 342 2.20 9.15 12.85
CA LEU A 342 3.54 9.49 12.36
C LEU A 342 3.91 8.63 11.15
N VAL A 343 3.63 7.33 11.21
CA VAL A 343 3.81 6.37 10.12
C VAL A 343 2.74 6.56 9.04
N GLU A 344 1.48 6.85 9.40
CA GLU A 344 0.42 7.12 8.43
C GLU A 344 0.64 8.42 7.67
N SER A 345 1.09 9.48 8.34
CA SER A 345 1.45 10.73 7.68
C SER A 345 2.65 10.49 6.79
N ALA A 346 3.60 9.65 7.21
CA ALA A 346 4.68 9.21 6.33
C ALA A 346 4.16 8.39 5.13
N HIS A 347 3.20 7.49 5.30
CA HIS A 347 2.55 6.76 4.20
C HIS A 347 1.76 7.70 3.27
N ALA A 348 1.01 8.65 3.82
CA ALA A 348 0.23 9.62 3.06
C ALA A 348 1.13 10.64 2.35
N HIS A 349 2.20 11.07 3.00
CA HIS A 349 3.23 11.94 2.43
C HIS A 349 4.01 11.21 1.34
N LEU A 350 4.42 9.97 1.62
CA LEU A 350 5.05 9.10 0.63
C LEU A 350 4.09 8.89 -0.54
N ASN A 351 2.83 8.51 -0.32
CA ASN A 351 1.83 8.40 -1.38
C ASN A 351 1.58 9.73 -2.12
N ALA A 352 1.69 10.89 -1.46
CA ALA A 352 1.58 12.18 -2.13
C ALA A 352 2.81 12.48 -3.00
N GLN A 353 4.00 12.06 -2.55
CA GLN A 353 5.28 12.28 -3.22
C GLN A 353 5.57 11.26 -4.33
N THR A 354 5.31 9.97 -4.06
CA THR A 354 5.51 8.82 -4.93
C THR A 354 4.26 8.46 -5.71
N GLN A 355 3.08 9.02 -5.42
CA GLN A 355 1.79 8.59 -5.99
C GLN A 355 1.40 7.16 -5.57
N ILE A 356 0.12 6.83 -5.80
CA ILE A 356 -0.44 5.49 -5.63
C ILE A 356 -0.47 4.77 -6.99
N GLY A 357 -0.24 3.46 -6.98
CA GLY A 357 -0.31 2.63 -8.20
C GLY A 357 0.86 2.78 -9.15
N LEU A 358 2.03 3.23 -8.67
CA LEU A 358 3.27 3.13 -9.45
C LEU A 358 3.71 1.67 -9.62
N PRO A 359 4.45 1.36 -10.71
CA PRO A 359 5.26 0.16 -10.78
C PRO A 359 6.21 0.04 -9.59
N LEU A 360 6.52 -1.20 -9.19
CA LEU A 360 7.22 -1.48 -7.95
C LEU A 360 8.61 -0.82 -7.84
N LEU A 361 9.43 -0.94 -8.89
CA LEU A 361 10.76 -0.33 -8.94
C LEU A 361 10.66 1.20 -8.93
N ALA A 362 9.69 1.77 -9.64
CA ALA A 362 9.48 3.21 -9.64
C ALA A 362 9.15 3.73 -8.23
N ALA A 363 8.28 3.03 -7.49
CA ALA A 363 7.95 3.39 -6.10
C ALA A 363 9.19 3.37 -5.18
N ILE A 364 10.04 2.36 -5.32
CA ILE A 364 11.30 2.24 -4.55
C ILE A 364 12.26 3.39 -4.89
N LEU A 365 12.46 3.66 -6.18
CA LEU A 365 13.37 4.69 -6.65
C LEU A 365 12.91 6.08 -6.24
N THR A 366 11.63 6.39 -6.40
CA THR A 366 11.09 7.70 -5.99
C THR A 366 11.20 7.92 -4.48
N CYS A 367 11.06 6.86 -3.67
CA CYS A 367 11.27 6.93 -2.22
C CYS A 367 12.75 7.16 -1.84
N THR A 368 13.68 6.66 -2.64
CA THR A 368 15.13 6.72 -2.37
C THR A 368 15.76 8.02 -2.86
N LEU A 369 15.30 8.56 -3.99
CA LEU A 369 15.88 9.76 -4.62
C LEU A 369 15.42 11.08 -3.99
N GLN A 370 14.51 11.04 -3.02
CA GLN A 370 13.98 12.22 -2.32
C GLN A 370 14.61 12.45 -0.93
N THR A 371 15.45 11.52 -0.47
CA THR A 371 16.34 11.67 0.69
C THR A 371 17.74 12.00 0.21
#